data_AF-G3UQ79-F1
#
_entry.id   AF-G3UQ79-F1
#
_cell.length_a   1.000
_cell.length_b   1.000
_cell.length_c   1.000
_cell.angle_alpha   90.00
_cell.angle_beta   90.00
_cell.angle_gamma   90.00
#
_symmetry.space_group_name_H-M   'P 1'
#
loop_
_entity.id
_entity.type
_entity.pdbx_description
1 polymer ?
#
loop_
_entity_poly.entity_id
_entity_poly.type
_entity_poly.pdbx_seq_one_letter_code
_entity_poly.pdbx_strand_id
1 'polypeptide(L)' 'MKILCFFIVLLFMAVHQAVGFSHPPRHHLRCGYRGTFCFPGKCPNGNAYLGACRSGYSCCRWL' A
#
# COMPACT_ATOMS: atom_id res chain seq x y z
N MET A 1 39.56 19.96 -7.32
CA MET A 1 38.76 18.84 -6.77
C MET A 1 37.86 19.32 -5.63
N LYS A 2 36.88 20.16 -5.92
CA LYS A 2 35.98 20.76 -4.91
C LYS A 2 34.54 20.86 -5.43
N ILE A 3 34.40 21.11 -6.72
CA ILE A 3 33.14 21.09 -7.47
C ILE A 3 32.47 19.70 -7.48
N LEU A 4 33.24 18.62 -7.61
CA LEU A 4 32.70 17.25 -7.56
C LEU A 4 31.97 16.96 -6.23
N CYS A 5 32.50 17.47 -5.12
CA CYS A 5 31.88 17.31 -3.80
C CYS A 5 30.53 18.02 -3.72
N PHE A 6 30.38 19.20 -4.32
CA PHE A 6 29.11 19.91 -4.38
C PHE A 6 28.06 19.15 -5.19
N PHE A 7 28.46 18.58 -6.34
CA PHE A 7 27.56 17.75 -7.15
C PHE A 7 27.07 16.51 -6.38
N ILE A 8 27.96 15.85 -5.63
CA ILE A 8 27.59 14.68 -4.81
C ILE A 8 26.58 15.06 -3.73
N VAL A 9 26.79 16.18 -3.03
CA VAL A 9 25.86 16.66 -1.99
C VAL A 9 24.49 17.00 -2.57
N LEU A 10 24.46 17.69 -3.72
CA LEU A 10 23.20 18.02 -4.41
C LEU A 10 22.44 16.77 -4.87
N LEU A 11 23.16 15.78 -5.41
CA LEU A 11 22.57 14.49 -5.79
C LEU A 11 22.00 13.74 -4.58
N PHE A 12 22.72 13.72 -3.46
CA PHE A 12 22.26 13.06 -2.24
C PHE A 12 20.96 13.70 -1.72
N MET A 13 20.92 15.04 -1.66
CA MET A 13 19.72 15.76 -1.22
C MET A 13 18.53 15.51 -2.15
N ALA A 14 18.72 15.46 -3.47
CA ALA A 14 17.66 15.17 -4.43
C ALA A 14 17.10 13.74 -4.30
N VAL A 15 17.96 12.74 -4.09
CA VAL A 15 17.56 11.33 -3.96
C VAL A 15 16.82 11.08 -2.64
N HIS A 16 17.20 11.74 -1.55
CA HIS A 16 16.54 11.57 -0.25
C HIS A 16 15.08 12.09 -0.25
N GLN A 17 14.77 13.15 -1.00
CA GLN A 17 13.40 13.64 -1.16
C GLN A 17 12.49 12.64 -1.90
N ALA A 18 13.06 11.79 -2.77
CA ALA A 18 12.29 10.77 -3.49
C ALA A 18 11.97 9.54 -2.63
N VAL A 19 12.80 9.22 -1.63
CA VAL A 19 12.59 8.06 -0.74
C VAL A 19 11.47 8.32 0.29
N GLY A 20 11.28 9.58 0.70
CA GLY A 20 10.21 9.98 1.63
C GLY A 20 8.79 10.00 1.04
N PHE A 21 8.65 9.91 -0.29
CA PHE A 21 7.35 9.88 -1.00
C PHE A 21 6.93 8.48 -1.46
N SER A 22 7.54 7.44 -0.91
CA SER A 22 6.92 6.12 -0.93
C SER A 22 5.63 6.21 -0.11
N HIS A 23 4.53 6.50 -0.79
CA HIS A 23 3.17 6.42 -0.26
C HIS A 23 3.14 5.15 0.61
N PRO A 24 2.93 5.25 1.95
CA PRO A 24 2.74 4.04 2.73
C PRO A 24 1.62 3.30 2.03
N PRO A 25 1.81 2.01 1.66
CA PRO A 25 0.78 1.27 0.95
C PRO A 25 -0.48 1.43 1.77
N ARG A 26 -1.45 2.19 1.22
CA ARG A 26 -2.69 2.57 1.90
C ARG A 26 -3.13 1.34 2.62
N HIS A 27 -3.07 1.39 3.95
CA HIS A 27 -3.02 0.25 4.84
C HIS A 27 -3.58 -1.00 4.16
N HIS A 28 -2.75 -2.02 3.94
CA HIS A 28 -3.27 -3.36 3.80
C HIS A 28 -4.06 -3.63 5.08
N LEU A 29 -5.31 -3.18 5.12
CA LEU A 29 -6.30 -3.54 6.11
C LEU A 29 -6.27 -5.05 6.03
N ARG A 30 -5.64 -5.68 7.03
CA ARG A 30 -5.63 -7.13 7.12
C ARG A 30 -7.09 -7.52 7.12
N CYS A 31 -7.51 -8.16 6.04
CA CYS A 31 -8.88 -8.62 5.95
C CYS A 31 -9.15 -9.54 7.15
N GLY A 32 -10.21 -9.27 7.90
CA GLY A 32 -10.41 -9.78 9.25
C GLY A 32 -10.39 -8.70 10.33
N TYR A 33 -10.01 -7.46 10.01
CA TYR A 33 -10.05 -6.31 10.93
C TYR A 33 -11.26 -5.39 10.64
N ARG A 34 -11.90 -4.84 11.68
CA ARG A 34 -13.03 -3.88 11.59
C ARG A 34 -14.23 -4.35 10.74
N GLY A 35 -14.72 -5.56 10.98
CA GLY A 35 -15.90 -6.08 10.27
C GLY A 35 -15.64 -6.42 8.81
N THR A 36 -14.38 -6.70 8.47
CA THR A 36 -14.01 -7.29 7.18
C THR A 36 -13.79 -8.78 7.32
N PHE A 37 -14.05 -9.56 6.27
CA PHE A 37 -13.88 -11.01 6.25
C PHE A 37 -13.46 -11.48 4.86
N CYS A 38 -12.78 -12.63 4.81
CA CYS A 38 -12.41 -13.27 3.54
C CYS A 38 -13.51 -14.23 3.11
N PHE A 39 -13.92 -14.14 1.84
CA PHE A 39 -14.93 -15.00 1.24
C PHE A 39 -14.37 -15.67 -0.04
N PRO A 40 -14.60 -16.97 -0.26
CA PRO A 40 -14.17 -17.63 -1.50
C PRO A 40 -14.95 -17.07 -2.70
N GLY A 41 -14.25 -16.60 -3.73
CA GLY A 41 -14.89 -16.00 -4.92
C GLY A 41 -15.33 -14.55 -4.70
N LYS A 42 -16.54 -14.18 -5.16
CA LYS A 42 -17.08 -12.82 -5.05
C LYS A 42 -17.76 -12.59 -3.71
N CYS A 43 -17.74 -11.34 -3.22
CA CYS A 43 -18.44 -10.99 -1.98
C CYS A 43 -19.95 -11.26 -2.09
N PRO A 44 -20.59 -11.71 -0.99
CA PRO A 44 -22.04 -11.85 -0.94
C PRO A 44 -22.74 -10.51 -1.17
N ASN A 45 -23.99 -10.56 -1.65
CA ASN A 45 -24.78 -9.36 -1.94
C ASN A 45 -24.97 -8.51 -0.67
N GLY A 46 -24.78 -7.21 -0.82
CA GLY A 46 -24.83 -6.26 0.31
C GLY A 46 -23.50 -6.07 1.01
N ASN A 47 -22.41 -6.68 0.55
CA ASN A 47 -21.07 -6.48 1.12
C ASN A 47 -20.16 -5.73 0.15
N ALA A 48 -19.33 -4.83 0.67
CA ALA A 48 -18.38 -4.08 -0.14
C ALA A 48 -17.10 -4.90 -0.40
N TYR A 49 -16.67 -4.97 -1.66
CA TYR A 49 -15.39 -5.56 -2.06
C TYR A 49 -14.24 -4.60 -1.74
N LEU A 50 -13.24 -5.08 -0.99
CA LEU A 50 -12.10 -4.28 -0.57
C LEU A 50 -10.77 -4.71 -1.20
N GLY A 51 -10.70 -5.90 -1.80
CA GLY A 51 -9.48 -6.43 -2.40
C GLY A 51 -9.39 -7.95 -2.30
N ALA A 52 -8.19 -8.50 -2.52
CA ALA A 52 -7.94 -9.93 -2.39
C ALA A 52 -7.32 -10.28 -1.02
N CYS A 53 -7.70 -11.43 -0.45
CA CYS A 53 -7.09 -11.96 0.77
C CYS A 53 -5.91 -12.91 0.46
N ARG A 54 -6.23 -14.00 -0.26
CA ARG A 54 -5.34 -15.05 -0.75
C ARG A 54 -5.87 -15.48 -2.11
N SER A 55 -5.08 -16.22 -2.89
CA SER A 55 -5.53 -16.71 -4.21
C SER A 55 -6.91 -17.36 -4.12
N GLY A 56 -7.88 -16.84 -4.89
CA GLY A 56 -9.27 -17.31 -4.90
C GLY A 56 -10.21 -16.74 -3.81
N TYR A 57 -9.73 -15.88 -2.91
CA TYR A 57 -10.53 -15.28 -1.83
C TYR A 57 -10.58 -13.75 -1.94
N SER A 58 -11.79 -13.20 -1.84
CA SER A 58 -12.03 -11.76 -1.78
C SER A 58 -12.18 -11.28 -0.35
N CYS A 59 -11.65 -10.08 -0.09
CA CYS A 59 -11.90 -9.35 1.14
C CYS A 59 -13.19 -8.55 1.02
N CYS A 60 -14.13 -8.81 1.92
CA CYS A 60 -15.47 -8.23 1.94
C CYS A 60 -15.68 -7.45 3.25
N ARG A 61 -16.47 -6.39 3.22
CA ARG A 61 -16.89 -5.62 4.40
C ARG A 61 -18.40 -5.70 4.55
N TRP A 62 -18.87 -5.94 5.78
CA TRP A 62 -20.28 -5.76 6.12
C TRP A 62 -20.65 -4.28 5.94
N LEU A 63 -21.65 -3.99 5.09
CA LEU A 63 -22.25 -2.67 4.98
C LEU A 63 -23.33 -2.49 6.05
#